data_AF-A0A7X9KM15-F1
#
_entry.id   AF-A0A7X9KM15-F1
#
_cell.length_a   1.000
_cell.length_b   1.000
_cell.length_c   1.000
_cell.angle_alpha   90.00
_cell.angle_beta   90.00
_cell.angle_gamma   90.00
#
_symmetry.space_group_name_H-M   'P 1'
#
loop_
_entity.id
_entity.type
_entity.pdbx_description
1 polymer ?
#
loop_
_entity_poly.entity_id
_entity_poly.type
_entity_poly.pdbx_seq_one_letter_code
_entity_poly.pdbx_strand_id
1 'polypeptide(L)'
;DGDFHPAPTDTMPAALAALQLEIDFARLATAGMAMDALAMAVPTAQRIPGWQPSLRWILVHMIEEYARHCGHADLLRQAADGATGD
;
A
#
# COMPACT_ATOMS: atom_id res chain seq x y z
N ASP A 1 0.81 -1.18 12.31
CA ASP A 1 1.41 0.14 12.08
C ASP A 1 2.91 0.00 12.18
N GLY A 2 3.59 0.08 11.04
CA GLY A 2 5.06 0.16 11.01
C GLY A 2 5.44 1.62 11.20
N ASP A 3 6.23 1.91 12.23
CA ASP A 3 6.74 3.25 12.45
C ASP A 3 7.64 3.67 11.30
N PHE A 4 7.49 4.92 10.86
CA PHE A 4 8.42 5.55 9.93
C PHE A 4 9.66 6.01 10.71
N HIS A 5 10.82 5.49 10.34
CA HIS A 5 12.11 5.88 10.91
C HIS A 5 12.97 6.55 9.83
N PRO A 6 12.64 7.79 9.41
CA PRO A 6 13.43 8.49 8.40
C PRO A 6 14.83 8.81 8.93
N ALA A 7 15.85 8.43 8.17
CA ALA A 7 17.24 8.78 8.42
C ALA A 7 17.60 10.12 7.75
N PRO A 8 18.60 10.87 8.24
CA PRO A 8 19.07 12.10 7.59
C PRO A 8 19.58 11.90 6.15
N THR A 9 19.89 10.67 5.77
CA THR A 9 20.35 10.27 4.44
C THR A 9 19.20 9.88 3.51
N ASP A 10 17.96 9.79 4.00
CA ASP A 10 16.82 9.44 3.17
C ASP A 10 16.48 10.57 2.20
N THR A 11 16.15 10.20 0.97
CA THR A 11 15.85 11.16 -0.09
C THR A 11 14.58 10.77 -0.82
N MET A 12 13.86 11.78 -1.32
CA MET A 12 12.66 11.54 -2.12
C MET A 12 12.91 10.69 -3.37
N PRO A 13 13.99 10.88 -4.15
CA PRO A 13 14.29 10.01 -5.29
C PRO A 13 14.50 8.54 -4.89
N ALA A 14 15.19 8.28 -3.77
CA ALA A 14 15.39 6.92 -3.28
C ALA A 14 14.07 6.27 -2.84
N ALA A 15 13.21 7.02 -2.14
CA ALA A 15 11.89 6.54 -1.73
C ALA A 15 10.99 6.23 -2.93
N LEU A 16 10.99 7.07 -3.97
CA LEU A 16 10.24 6.83 -5.20
C LEU A 16 10.77 5.62 -5.98
N ALA A 17 12.09 5.45 -6.03
CA ALA A 17 12.69 4.27 -6.66
C ALA A 17 12.30 2.98 -5.92
N ALA A 18 12.32 2.99 -4.58
CA ALA A 18 11.86 1.86 -3.77
C ALA A 18 10.37 1.56 -4.01
N LEU A 19 9.51 2.58 -4.04
CA LEU A 19 8.09 2.42 -4.37
C LEU A 19 7.89 1.75 -5.74
N GLN A 20 8.64 2.20 -6.75
CA GLN A 20 8.53 1.64 -8.10
C GLN A 20 8.97 0.16 -8.14
N LEU A 21 10.04 -0.19 -7.41
CA LEU A 21 10.50 -1.58 -7.30
C LEU A 21 9.45 -2.48 -6.64
N GLU A 22 8.79 -2.02 -5.58
CA GLU A 22 7.72 -2.78 -4.93
C GLU A 22 6.50 -2.97 -5.84
N ILE A 23 6.14 -1.94 -6.62
CA ILE A 23 5.06 -2.03 -7.62
C ILE A 23 5.41 -3.08 -8.68
N ASP A 24 6.64 -3.06 -9.21
CA ASP A 24 7.06 -4.00 -10.24
C ASP A 24 7.16 -5.43 -9.70
N PHE A 25 7.62 -5.59 -8.46
CA PHE A 25 7.59 -6.87 -7.76
C PHE A 25 6.16 -7.40 -7.60
N ALA A 26 5.22 -6.57 -7.13
CA ALA A 26 3.82 -6.96 -6.97
C ALA A 26 3.15 -7.34 -8.30
N ARG A 27 3.46 -6.60 -9.39
CA ARG A 27 3.00 -6.92 -10.75
C ARG A 27 3.52 -8.27 -11.22
N LEU A 28 4.81 -8.53 -11.02
CA LEU A 28 5.42 -9.81 -11.38
C LEU A 28 4.83 -10.97 -10.57
N ALA A 29 4.67 -10.79 -9.25
CA ALA A 29 4.15 -11.80 -8.34
C ALA A 29 2.70 -12.20 -8.66
N THR A 30 1.92 -11.29 -9.22
CA THR A 30 0.50 -11.50 -9.55
C THR A 30 0.25 -11.79 -11.03
N ALA A 31 1.29 -11.73 -11.87
CA ALA A 31 1.19 -11.95 -13.31
C ALA A 31 0.66 -13.36 -13.62
N GLY A 32 -0.41 -13.41 -14.42
CA GLY A 32 -1.04 -14.67 -14.83
C GLY A 32 -1.90 -15.36 -13.76
N MET A 33 -2.04 -14.78 -12.57
CA MET A 33 -2.96 -15.30 -11.56
C MET A 33 -4.42 -14.97 -11.91
N ALA A 34 -5.32 -15.91 -11.61
CA ALA A 34 -6.75 -15.65 -11.69
C ALA A 34 -7.17 -14.67 -10.58
N MET A 35 -8.11 -13.78 -10.87
CA MET A 35 -8.64 -12.82 -9.89
C MET A 35 -9.29 -13.49 -8.68
N ASP A 36 -9.81 -14.70 -8.84
CA ASP A 36 -10.41 -15.50 -7.78
C ASP A 36 -9.42 -16.46 -7.09
N ALA A 37 -8.13 -16.40 -7.44
CA ALA A 37 -7.10 -17.14 -6.73
C ALA A 37 -7.01 -16.68 -5.27
N LEU A 38 -7.03 -17.64 -4.35
CA LEU A 38 -6.98 -17.39 -2.91
C LEU A 38 -5.53 -17.27 -2.43
N ALA A 39 -5.28 -16.30 -1.56
CA ALA A 39 -4.01 -16.20 -0.85
C ALA A 39 -3.82 -17.39 0.09
N MET A 40 -2.56 -17.69 0.43
CA MET A 40 -2.26 -18.64 1.50
C MET A 40 -2.91 -18.15 2.81
N ALA A 41 -3.38 -19.09 3.61
CA ALA A 41 -3.88 -18.78 4.95
C ALA A 41 -2.78 -18.08 5.76
N VAL A 42 -3.03 -16.83 6.16
CA VAL A 42 -2.11 -16.10 7.04
C VAL A 42 -2.28 -16.67 8.46
N PRO A 43 -1.19 -16.90 9.22
CA PRO A 43 -1.29 -17.34 10.60
C PRO A 43 -2.23 -16.45 11.43
N THR A 44 -2.98 -17.08 12.32
CA THR A 44 -4.12 -16.56 13.12
C THR A 44 -3.88 -15.28 13.94
N ALA A 45 -2.65 -14.76 13.97
CA ALA A 45 -2.28 -13.59 14.75
C ALA A 45 -2.75 -12.25 14.13
N GLN A 46 -3.17 -12.22 12.87
CA GLN A 46 -3.36 -10.95 12.17
C GLN A 46 -4.80 -10.62 11.77
N ARG A 47 -5.60 -11.51 11.19
CA ARG A 47 -7.02 -11.26 10.89
C ARG A 47 -7.73 -12.61 10.70
N ILE A 48 -8.82 -12.85 11.43
CA ILE A 48 -9.81 -13.95 11.32
C ILE A 48 -9.21 -15.35 10.99
N PRO A 49 -9.30 -16.34 11.90
CA PRO A 49 -8.80 -17.69 11.63
C PRO A 49 -9.27 -18.28 10.30
N GLY A 50 -8.32 -18.69 9.45
CA GLY A 50 -8.60 -19.31 8.16
C GLY A 50 -8.96 -18.33 7.04
N TRP A 51 -8.85 -17.02 7.25
CA TRP A 51 -9.10 -16.04 6.21
C TRP A 51 -8.11 -16.16 5.04
N GLN A 52 -8.66 -16.28 3.84
CA GLN A 52 -7.94 -16.39 2.58
C GLN A 52 -8.58 -15.41 1.58
N PRO A 53 -8.13 -14.15 1.53
CA PRO A 53 -8.68 -13.21 0.56
C PRO A 53 -8.31 -13.63 -0.87
N SER A 54 -9.20 -13.34 -1.83
CA SER A 54 -8.87 -13.50 -3.24
C SER A 54 -7.92 -12.39 -3.72
N LEU A 55 -7.21 -12.63 -4.81
CA LEU A 55 -6.39 -11.60 -5.46
C LEU A 55 -7.21 -10.35 -5.80
N ARG A 56 -8.46 -10.51 -6.25
CA ARG A 56 -9.39 -9.40 -6.47
C ARG A 56 -9.60 -8.57 -5.20
N TRP A 57 -9.85 -9.24 -4.08
CA TRP A 57 -10.03 -8.55 -2.79
C TRP A 57 -8.77 -7.77 -2.42
N ILE A 58 -7.59 -8.38 -2.54
CA ILE A 58 -6.30 -7.76 -2.20
C ILE A 58 -6.06 -6.50 -3.04
N LEU A 59 -6.25 -6.58 -4.36
CA LEU A 59 -6.00 -5.45 -5.25
C LEU A 59 -6.96 -4.28 -5.00
N VAL A 60 -8.25 -4.57 -4.77
CA VAL A 60 -9.23 -3.54 -4.40
C VAL A 60 -8.90 -2.93 -3.05
N HIS A 61 -8.52 -3.75 -2.07
CA HIS A 61 -8.10 -3.26 -0.76
C HIS A 61 -6.88 -2.35 -0.85
N MET A 62 -5.89 -2.67 -1.70
CA MET A 62 -4.72 -1.81 -1.90
C MET A 62 -5.08 -0.46 -2.52
N ILE A 63 -6.04 -0.41 -3.44
CA ILE A 63 -6.53 0.85 -4.02
C ILE A 63 -7.20 1.70 -2.93
N GLU A 64 -8.04 1.09 -2.11
CA GLU A 64 -8.72 1.77 -1.00
C GLU A 64 -7.73 2.32 0.03
N GLU A 65 -6.74 1.50 0.42
CA GLU A 65 -5.69 1.86 1.36
C GLU A 65 -4.88 3.06 0.84
N TYR A 66 -4.47 2.99 -0.44
CA TYR A 66 -3.70 4.04 -1.07
C TYR A 66 -4.49 5.36 -1.16
N ALA A 67 -5.76 5.30 -1.55
CA ALA A 67 -6.63 6.48 -1.62
C ALA A 67 -6.80 7.14 -0.24
N ARG A 68 -6.96 6.34 0.83
CA ARG A 68 -7.10 6.86 2.20
C ARG A 68 -5.82 7.58 2.65
N HIS A 69 -4.66 7.02 2.35
CA HIS A 69 -3.38 7.66 2.67
C HIS A 69 -3.15 8.93 1.85
N CYS A 70 -3.51 8.95 0.56
CA CYS A 70 -3.47 10.17 -0.24
C CYS A 70 -4.37 11.26 0.36
N GLY A 71 -5.58 10.91 0.81
CA GLY A 71 -6.46 11.86 1.50
C GLY A 71 -5.83 12.42 2.79
N HIS A 72 -5.23 11.57 3.62
CA HIS A 72 -4.52 12.02 4.82
C HIS A 72 -3.32 12.91 4.50
N ALA A 73 -2.53 12.55 3.48
CA ALA A 73 -1.38 13.33 3.03
C ALA A 73 -1.79 14.69 2.46
N ASP A 74 -2.93 14.75 1.77
CA ASP A 74 -3.47 16.01 1.26
C ASP A 74 -3.87 16.94 2.42
N LEU A 75 -4.53 16.44 3.47
CA LEU A 75 -4.83 17.26 4.65
C LEU A 75 -3.56 17.85 5.30
N LEU A 76 -2.48 17.07 5.37
CA LEU A 76 -1.18 17.56 5.86
C LEU A 76 -0.57 18.62 4.94
N ARG A 77 -0.63 18.41 3.62
CA ARG A 77 -0.20 19.39 2.61
C ARG A 77 -0.98 20.69 2.76
N GLN A 78 -2.31 20.64 2.81
CA GLN A 78 -3.19 21.80 2.98
C GLN A 78 -2.87 22.59 4.25
N ALA A 79 -2.57 21.90 5.36
CA ALA A 79 -2.17 22.55 6.60
C ALA A 79 -0.79 23.24 6.50
N ALA A 80 0.11 22.71 5.66
CA ALA A 80 1.46 23.23 5.49
C ALA A 80 1.53 24.42 4.52
N ASP A 81 0.79 24.38 3.42
CA ASP A 81 0.85 25.41 2.36
C ASP A 81 -0.36 26.36 2.32
N GLY A 82 -1.42 26.07 3.07
CA GLY A 82 -2.64 26.88 3.15
C GLY A 82 -3.55 26.80 1.92
N ALA A 83 -3.17 26.03 0.89
CA ALA A 83 -4.00 25.78 -0.28
C ALA A 83 -4.98 24.64 0.01
N THR A 84 -6.25 24.80 -0.35
CA THR A 84 -7.26 23.72 -0.25
C THR A 84 -7.27 22.88 -1.52
N GLY A 85 -7.70 21.61 -1.43
CA GLY A 85 -7.86 20.75 -2.60
C GLY A 85 -8.93 21.28 -3.58
N ASP A 86 -8.86 20.82 -4.83
CA ASP A 86 -9.91 21.05 -5.84
C ASP A 86 -11.20 20.27 -5.54
#